data_AF-A0A968M1T1-F1
#
_entry.id   AF-A0A968M1T1-F1
#
_cell.length_a   1.000
_cell.length_b   1.000
_cell.length_c   1.000
_cell.angle_alpha   90.00
_cell.angle_beta   90.00
_cell.angle_gamma   90.00
#
_symmetry.space_group_name_H-M   'P 1'
#
loop_
_entity.id
_entity.type
_entity.pdbx_description
1 polymer ?
#
loop_
_entity_poly.entity_id
_entity_poly.type
_entity_poly.pdbx_seq_one_letter_code
_entity_poly.pdbx_strand_id
1 'polypeptide(L)'
;MLYLNKLNKNTLIAIIAGFTLAVSTNNLVYAQSPGFRNINIQTLDNTAQFTIAQVYQQLNFDNNYYQKLSEADNFYRQGDLNQAKEIQQRVKPAFNSTETFPPAFDDAGKLDARGQQSWQNINAAINNNPELPEQVTTQIFEPLQSLIKDNPGFIPGHILLADTHDLYGEEKPALAVIEKASEMYPAREDILDTKIDLLLLYDKPLEASIAAREFAFNNPNHPKSKAYQEAANQYFAQYKKKLNSKVTTSGILGTIGQVATGNEFGALEIGQVLLAGEKAAGQSFAQNIKAQSQMVNNNEKLKYINDVGQKLAKLMGRDEFDYEFNIIEDPTPNAFALPGGKIFFHTGMLELMDSEAELAGVLAHEIAHSVLSHSYKQIGESALSGTASNLISSVLGNEAGAVSNVGGLLLSQKFSRDKEKQSDILGLRVLDAAGYSADGLYNVMAKLKKVSGGGANLLSSHPASEERMRYLEELIQTNGYNRYGYEGVDPYRQVFPR
;
A
#
# COMPACT_ATOMS: atom_id res chain seq x y z
N MET A 1 13.62 -8.25 -32.28
CA MET A 1 14.28 -8.36 -30.97
C MET A 1 15.07 -7.08 -30.74
N LEU A 2 14.68 -6.29 -29.73
CA LEU A 2 15.43 -5.11 -29.33
C LEU A 2 16.45 -5.56 -28.27
N TYR A 3 17.75 -5.48 -28.60
CA TYR A 3 18.82 -5.62 -27.62
C TYR A 3 19.33 -4.21 -27.31
N LEU A 4 19.32 -3.84 -26.03
CA LEU A 4 19.74 -2.52 -25.54
C LEU A 4 20.94 -2.71 -24.63
N ASN A 5 22.04 -2.01 -24.92
CA ASN A 5 23.20 -1.98 -24.02
C ASN A 5 23.72 -0.54 -23.90
N LYS A 6 23.88 -0.06 -22.67
CA LYS A 6 24.33 1.30 -22.37
C LYS A 6 25.86 1.32 -22.41
N LEU A 7 26.45 2.00 -23.40
CA LEU A 7 27.91 2.06 -23.54
C LEU A 7 28.56 3.11 -22.62
N ASN A 8 27.95 4.30 -22.49
CA ASN A 8 28.36 5.36 -21.55
C ASN A 8 27.26 6.45 -21.41
N LYS A 9 27.56 7.55 -20.68
CA LYS A 9 26.59 8.63 -20.37
C LYS A 9 25.92 9.28 -21.59
N ASN A 10 26.54 9.25 -22.77
CA ASN A 10 26.08 10.02 -23.93
C ASN A 10 25.79 9.17 -25.19
N THR A 11 25.89 7.83 -25.11
CA THR A 11 25.74 6.96 -26.29
C THR A 11 24.91 5.71 -25.98
N LEU A 12 23.90 5.46 -26.82
CA LEU A 12 23.05 4.26 -26.82
C LEU A 12 23.25 3.46 -28.11
N ILE A 13 23.25 2.12 -28.00
CA ILE A 13 23.12 1.21 -29.15
C ILE A 13 21.74 0.56 -29.11
N ALA A 14 21.02 0.65 -30.22
CA ALA A 14 19.76 -0.06 -30.45
C ALA A 14 19.89 -0.99 -31.66
N ILE A 15 19.47 -2.24 -31.51
CA ILE A 15 19.37 -3.20 -32.61
C ILE A 15 17.89 -3.35 -33.00
N ILE A 16 17.56 -2.99 -34.25
CA ILE A 16 16.21 -3.13 -34.80
C ILE A 16 16.31 -3.92 -36.11
N ALA A 17 15.65 -5.07 -36.17
CA ALA A 17 15.41 -5.85 -37.39
C ALA A 17 16.64 -6.01 -38.33
N GLY A 18 17.81 -6.38 -37.78
CA GLY A 18 19.03 -6.63 -38.56
C GLY A 18 19.95 -5.43 -38.76
N PHE A 19 19.61 -4.25 -38.24
CA PHE A 19 20.47 -3.06 -38.24
C PHE A 19 20.89 -2.71 -36.80
N THR A 20 22.18 -2.39 -36.62
CA THR A 20 22.74 -1.88 -35.35
C THR A 20 22.92 -0.37 -35.50
N LEU A 21 22.21 0.42 -34.68
CA LEU A 21 22.27 1.88 -34.70
C LEU A 21 22.95 2.40 -33.43
N ALA A 22 23.91 3.32 -33.56
CA ALA A 22 24.49 4.08 -32.44
C ALA A 22 24.01 5.53 -32.52
N VAL A 23 23.46 6.07 -31.43
CA VAL A 23 22.91 7.44 -31.37
C VAL A 23 23.62 8.23 -30.27
N SER A 24 24.16 9.41 -30.62
CA SER A 24 24.77 10.38 -29.70
C SER A 24 24.02 11.72 -29.77
N THR A 25 23.96 12.42 -28.64
CA THR A 25 23.07 13.56 -28.38
C THR A 25 23.52 14.90 -28.96
N ASN A 26 24.68 14.97 -29.61
CA ASN A 26 25.16 16.18 -30.27
C ASN A 26 25.33 15.87 -31.76
N ASN A 27 24.45 16.40 -32.61
CA ASN A 27 24.40 16.23 -34.06
C ASN A 27 25.71 15.73 -34.72
N LEU A 28 25.61 14.58 -35.41
CA LEU A 28 26.65 13.78 -36.11
C LEU A 28 27.38 12.75 -35.24
N VAL A 29 27.01 11.46 -35.42
CA VAL A 29 27.79 10.33 -34.92
C VAL A 29 28.91 10.02 -35.92
N TYR A 30 30.15 10.09 -35.46
CA TYR A 30 31.28 9.35 -36.04
C TYR A 30 31.42 8.03 -35.26
N ALA A 31 31.44 6.89 -35.96
CA ALA A 31 31.91 5.63 -35.41
C ALA A 31 33.02 5.06 -36.30
N GLN A 32 34.25 5.05 -35.81
CA GLN A 32 35.35 4.27 -36.40
C GLN A 32 35.23 2.83 -35.88
N SER A 33 34.45 1.99 -36.58
CA SER A 33 34.58 0.54 -36.54
C SER A 33 34.07 -0.06 -37.85
N PRO A 34 34.73 -1.07 -38.44
CA PRO A 34 34.37 -1.56 -39.77
C PRO A 34 33.04 -2.32 -39.71
N GLY A 35 31.98 -1.73 -40.26
CA GLY A 35 30.67 -2.38 -40.40
C GLY A 35 29.44 -1.51 -40.17
N PHE A 36 29.60 -0.30 -39.62
CA PHE A 36 28.48 0.62 -39.38
C PHE A 36 28.29 1.59 -40.55
N ARG A 37 27.05 1.75 -41.03
CA ARG A 37 26.68 2.84 -41.95
C ARG A 37 26.13 4.02 -41.15
N ASN A 38 26.61 5.22 -41.43
CA ASN A 38 26.05 6.46 -40.87
C ASN A 38 24.65 6.68 -41.48
N ILE A 39 23.61 6.73 -40.64
CA ILE A 39 22.26 7.06 -41.06
C ILE A 39 21.87 8.38 -40.39
N ASN A 40 21.51 9.37 -41.20
CA ASN A 40 20.98 10.63 -40.70
C ASN A 40 19.53 10.40 -40.23
N ILE A 41 19.23 10.68 -38.97
CA ILE A 41 17.89 10.48 -38.38
C ILE A 41 16.81 11.25 -39.14
N GLN A 42 17.14 12.41 -39.72
CA GLN A 42 16.21 13.20 -40.54
C GLN A 42 15.82 12.51 -41.87
N THR A 43 16.55 11.46 -42.27
CA THR A 43 16.26 10.68 -43.48
C THR A 43 15.45 9.42 -43.20
N LEU A 44 15.16 9.13 -41.93
CA LEU A 44 14.27 8.04 -41.53
C LEU A 44 12.81 8.46 -41.68
N ASP A 45 11.92 7.49 -41.88
CA ASP A 45 10.48 7.75 -41.87
C ASP A 45 10.01 8.24 -40.48
N ASN A 46 8.84 8.88 -40.48
CA ASN A 46 8.28 9.51 -39.28
C ASN A 46 8.02 8.50 -38.16
N THR A 47 7.72 7.24 -38.48
CA THR A 47 7.45 6.18 -37.49
C THR A 47 8.73 5.79 -36.75
N ALA A 48 9.84 5.65 -37.48
CA ALA A 48 11.15 5.37 -36.90
C ALA A 48 11.67 6.55 -36.08
N GLN A 49 11.51 7.79 -36.56
CA GLN A 49 11.87 9.00 -35.80
C GLN A 49 11.05 9.10 -34.50
N PHE A 50 9.74 8.86 -34.56
CA PHE A 50 8.84 8.88 -33.41
C PHE A 50 9.19 7.79 -32.39
N THR A 51 9.46 6.57 -32.84
CA THR A 51 9.86 5.44 -31.97
C THR A 51 11.16 5.73 -31.24
N ILE A 52 12.16 6.30 -31.94
CA ILE A 52 13.45 6.69 -31.34
C ILE A 52 13.24 7.81 -30.31
N ALA A 53 12.40 8.80 -30.60
CA ALA A 53 12.08 9.88 -29.68
C ALA A 53 11.34 9.39 -28.42
N GLN A 54 10.41 8.45 -28.56
CA GLN A 54 9.69 7.84 -27.43
C GLN A 54 10.63 7.02 -26.53
N VAL A 55 11.53 6.23 -27.12
CA VAL A 55 12.53 5.45 -26.37
C VAL A 55 13.53 6.38 -25.66
N TYR A 56 13.96 7.46 -26.32
CA TYR A 56 14.83 8.46 -25.70
C TYR A 56 14.14 9.21 -24.55
N GLN A 57 12.86 9.58 -24.71
CA GLN A 57 12.05 10.17 -23.64
C GLN A 57 11.91 9.21 -22.45
N GLN A 58 11.60 7.93 -22.66
CA GLN A 58 11.48 6.95 -21.58
C GLN A 58 12.81 6.74 -20.83
N LEU A 59 13.94 6.68 -21.54
CA LEU A 59 15.27 6.50 -20.92
C LEU A 59 15.78 7.77 -20.21
N ASN A 60 15.40 8.96 -20.66
CA ASN A 60 15.68 10.21 -19.96
C ASN A 60 14.69 10.52 -18.83
N PHE A 61 13.47 9.97 -18.90
CA PHE A 61 12.51 10.06 -17.80
C PHE A 61 13.13 9.45 -16.54
N ASP A 62 13.71 8.24 -16.62
CA ASP A 62 14.34 7.59 -15.46
C ASP A 62 15.52 8.37 -14.84
N ASN A 63 16.35 9.06 -15.64
CA ASN A 63 17.49 9.83 -15.11
C ASN A 63 17.08 11.16 -14.48
N ASN A 64 16.09 11.86 -15.03
CA ASN A 64 15.63 13.13 -14.47
C ASN A 64 14.56 12.93 -13.38
N TYR A 65 13.74 11.87 -13.46
CA TYR A 65 12.65 11.58 -12.53
C TYR A 65 13.17 11.44 -11.10
N TYR A 66 13.99 10.43 -10.83
CA TYR A 66 14.52 10.21 -9.48
C TYR A 66 15.47 11.31 -9.03
N GLN A 67 16.19 11.95 -9.96
CA GLN A 67 17.00 13.13 -9.63
C GLN A 67 16.12 14.29 -9.15
N LYS A 68 14.97 14.52 -9.79
CA LYS A 68 14.00 15.55 -9.40
C LYS A 68 13.26 15.20 -8.11
N LEU A 69 12.97 13.91 -7.88
CA LEU A 69 12.45 13.46 -6.60
C LEU A 69 13.47 13.66 -5.47
N SER A 70 14.76 13.38 -5.71
CA SER A 70 15.86 13.72 -4.78
C SER A 70 15.96 15.23 -4.53
N GLU A 71 15.82 16.07 -5.57
CA GLU A 71 15.74 17.52 -5.42
C GLU A 71 14.56 17.93 -4.53
N ALA A 72 13.38 17.34 -4.75
CA ALA A 72 12.20 17.56 -3.92
C ALA A 72 12.38 17.10 -2.46
N ASP A 73 13.05 15.98 -2.24
CA ASP A 73 13.36 15.47 -0.89
C ASP A 73 14.18 16.48 -0.07
N ASN A 74 15.07 17.25 -0.72
CA ASN A 74 15.84 18.30 -0.04
C ASN A 74 14.93 19.42 0.47
N PHE A 75 13.97 19.87 -0.33
CA PHE A 75 12.98 20.86 0.10
C PHE A 75 12.05 20.29 1.17
N TYR A 76 11.62 19.03 1.01
CA TYR A 76 10.78 18.34 1.99
C TYR A 76 11.44 18.27 3.37
N ARG A 77 12.71 17.86 3.45
CA ARG A 77 13.49 17.81 4.70
C ARG A 77 13.73 19.18 5.34
N GLN A 78 13.72 20.25 4.56
CA GLN A 78 13.84 21.63 5.04
C GLN A 78 12.48 22.22 5.50
N GLY A 79 11.37 21.51 5.30
CA GLY A 79 10.03 21.97 5.62
C GLY A 79 9.37 22.80 4.52
N ASP A 80 10.02 22.98 3.36
CA ASP A 80 9.42 23.66 2.20
C ASP A 80 8.59 22.69 1.36
N LEU A 81 7.43 22.31 1.92
CA LEU A 81 6.54 21.31 1.33
C LEU A 81 5.92 21.77 0.01
N ASN A 82 5.74 23.08 -0.18
CA ASN A 82 5.17 23.63 -1.41
C ASN A 82 6.14 23.47 -2.57
N GLN A 83 7.41 23.86 -2.39
CA GLN A 83 8.43 23.70 -3.43
C GLN A 83 8.69 22.23 -3.74
N ALA A 84 8.73 21.37 -2.72
CA ALA A 84 8.84 19.92 -2.89
C ALA A 84 7.68 19.39 -3.76
N LYS A 85 6.44 19.76 -3.43
CA LYS A 85 5.23 19.36 -4.17
C LYS A 85 5.27 19.84 -5.63
N GLU A 86 5.65 21.08 -5.89
CA GLU A 86 5.75 21.62 -7.25
C GLU A 86 6.79 20.88 -8.13
N ILE A 87 7.91 20.46 -7.54
CA ILE A 87 8.90 19.63 -8.26
C ILE A 87 8.30 18.26 -8.57
N GLN A 88 7.71 17.60 -7.57
CA GLN A 88 7.14 16.26 -7.75
C GLN A 88 5.97 16.26 -8.77
N GLN A 89 5.09 17.27 -8.74
CA GLN A 89 3.99 17.42 -9.70
C GLN A 89 4.45 17.53 -11.16
N ARG A 90 5.66 18.05 -11.41
CA ARG A 90 6.21 18.18 -12.77
C ARG A 90 6.75 16.87 -13.35
N VAL A 91 7.10 15.91 -12.50
CA VAL A 91 7.77 14.67 -12.92
C VAL A 91 6.92 13.42 -12.69
N LYS A 92 6.03 13.44 -11.69
CA LYS A 92 5.11 12.33 -11.44
C LYS A 92 4.06 12.23 -12.53
N PRO A 93 3.85 11.03 -13.11
CA PRO A 93 2.73 10.80 -14.00
C PRO A 93 1.44 11.25 -13.33
N ALA A 94 0.64 12.04 -14.06
CA ALA A 94 -0.65 12.47 -13.57
C ALA A 94 -1.49 11.24 -13.24
N PHE A 95 -1.95 11.17 -11.99
CA PHE A 95 -3.22 10.51 -11.73
C PHE A 95 -4.26 11.50 -12.23
N ASN A 96 -5.40 11.04 -12.74
CA ASN A 96 -6.44 11.96 -13.21
C ASN A 96 -7.03 12.73 -12.00
N SER A 97 -6.36 13.76 -11.49
CA SER A 97 -6.69 14.38 -10.19
C SER A 97 -7.62 15.58 -10.34
N THR A 98 -8.60 15.63 -9.46
CA THR A 98 -9.43 16.77 -9.03
C THR A 98 -9.39 16.68 -7.51
N GLU A 99 -9.15 17.66 -6.65
CA GLU A 99 -9.47 19.09 -6.57
C GLU A 99 -8.63 19.67 -5.41
N THR A 100 -8.45 20.99 -5.33
CA THR A 100 -7.99 21.65 -4.08
C THR A 100 -9.21 22.01 -3.23
N PHE A 101 -9.28 21.55 -1.98
CA PHE A 101 -10.43 21.81 -1.11
C PHE A 101 -10.34 23.16 -0.37
N PRO A 102 -11.45 23.92 -0.25
CA PRO A 102 -11.49 25.18 0.48
C PRO A 102 -11.38 24.97 2.00
N PRO A 103 -11.07 26.01 2.80
CA PRO A 103 -10.98 25.89 4.26
C PRO A 103 -12.30 25.44 4.92
N ALA A 104 -12.18 24.62 5.97
CA ALA A 104 -13.32 24.16 6.77
C ALA A 104 -14.00 25.30 7.54
N PHE A 105 -15.33 25.22 7.68
CA PHE A 105 -16.13 26.11 8.51
C PHE A 105 -17.43 25.44 8.99
N ASP A 106 -17.94 25.92 10.13
CA ASP A 106 -19.09 25.31 10.82
C ASP A 106 -20.31 26.23 10.86
N ASP A 107 -20.06 27.53 10.78
CA ASP A 107 -21.11 28.53 10.84
C ASP A 107 -21.90 28.54 9.52
N ALA A 108 -23.15 28.08 9.57
CA ALA A 108 -24.07 28.12 8.44
C ALA A 108 -24.29 29.55 7.90
N GLY A 109 -24.06 30.59 8.72
CA GLY A 109 -24.09 31.99 8.28
C GLY A 109 -23.02 32.36 7.25
N LYS A 110 -21.98 31.52 7.07
CA LYS A 110 -20.96 31.68 6.02
C LYS A 110 -21.38 31.10 4.67
N LEU A 111 -22.46 30.34 4.61
CA LEU A 111 -23.04 29.87 3.34
C LEU A 111 -23.61 31.07 2.55
N ASP A 112 -23.68 30.96 1.22
CA ASP A 112 -24.42 31.92 0.42
C ASP A 112 -25.94 31.87 0.74
N ALA A 113 -26.71 32.86 0.26
CA ALA A 113 -28.14 32.93 0.59
C ALA A 113 -28.92 31.66 0.17
N ARG A 114 -28.49 30.99 -0.91
CA ARG A 114 -29.11 29.73 -1.36
C ARG A 114 -28.73 28.57 -0.44
N GLY A 115 -27.47 28.48 -0.03
CA GLY A 115 -26.97 27.48 0.91
C GLY A 115 -27.63 27.62 2.28
N GLN A 116 -27.81 28.83 2.79
CA GLN A 116 -28.53 29.09 4.05
C GLN A 116 -29.99 28.63 3.97
N GLN A 117 -30.69 28.97 2.88
CA GLN A 117 -32.08 28.53 2.68
C GLN A 117 -32.17 27.00 2.53
N SER A 118 -31.26 26.40 1.77
CA SER A 118 -31.17 24.94 1.59
C SER A 118 -30.96 24.25 2.94
N TRP A 119 -30.01 24.72 3.74
CA TRP A 119 -29.73 24.22 5.07
C TRP A 119 -30.94 24.27 6.00
N GLN A 120 -31.68 25.39 6.01
CA GLN A 120 -32.91 25.52 6.80
C GLN A 120 -33.98 24.52 6.34
N ASN A 121 -34.18 24.36 5.02
CA ASN A 121 -35.17 23.45 4.47
C ASN A 121 -34.84 21.98 4.77
N ILE A 122 -33.58 21.58 4.65
CA ILE A 122 -33.10 20.23 4.96
C ILE A 122 -33.38 19.90 6.43
N ASN A 123 -33.00 20.80 7.36
CA ASN A 123 -33.25 20.59 8.78
C ASN A 123 -34.76 20.50 9.09
N ALA A 124 -35.59 21.30 8.43
CA ALA A 124 -37.05 21.19 8.57
C ALA A 124 -37.59 19.85 8.05
N ALA A 125 -37.07 19.37 6.91
CA ALA A 125 -37.45 18.08 6.35
C ALA A 125 -37.07 16.91 7.28
N ILE A 126 -35.84 16.90 7.81
CA ILE A 126 -35.38 15.89 8.79
C ILE A 126 -36.29 15.88 10.03
N ASN A 127 -36.63 17.06 10.57
CA ASN A 127 -37.53 17.16 11.72
C ASN A 127 -38.95 16.64 11.44
N ASN A 128 -39.40 16.68 10.19
CA ASN A 128 -40.68 16.12 9.78
C ASN A 128 -40.65 14.59 9.61
N ASN A 129 -39.47 13.97 9.72
CA ASN A 129 -39.23 12.52 9.69
C ASN A 129 -39.98 11.80 8.54
N PRO A 130 -39.67 12.09 7.27
CA PRO A 130 -40.36 11.48 6.14
C PRO A 130 -40.16 9.96 6.10
N GLU A 131 -41.26 9.23 5.98
CA GLU A 131 -41.27 7.75 5.93
C GLU A 131 -41.12 7.19 4.50
N LEU A 132 -41.44 7.99 3.48
CA LEU A 132 -41.39 7.53 2.08
C LEU A 132 -40.00 7.77 1.47
N PRO A 133 -39.32 6.74 0.93
CA PRO A 133 -37.97 6.86 0.38
C PRO A 133 -37.81 7.99 -0.64
N GLU A 134 -38.81 8.21 -1.51
CA GLU A 134 -38.78 9.30 -2.50
C GLU A 134 -38.76 10.69 -1.84
N GLN A 135 -39.47 10.86 -0.72
CA GLN A 135 -39.47 12.12 0.03
C GLN A 135 -38.13 12.34 0.73
N VAL A 136 -37.55 11.28 1.31
CA VAL A 136 -36.21 11.33 1.92
C VAL A 136 -35.18 11.76 0.88
N THR A 137 -35.20 11.14 -0.31
CA THR A 137 -34.27 11.47 -1.39
C THR A 137 -34.42 12.92 -1.85
N THR A 138 -35.63 13.34 -2.19
CA THR A 138 -35.88 14.65 -2.81
C THR A 138 -35.82 15.82 -1.82
N GLN A 139 -36.12 15.60 -0.54
CA GLN A 139 -36.17 16.65 0.47
C GLN A 139 -34.92 16.71 1.35
N ILE A 140 -34.16 15.62 1.47
CA ILE A 140 -32.99 15.52 2.35
C ILE A 140 -31.73 15.19 1.55
N PHE A 141 -31.65 14.01 0.92
CA PHE A 141 -30.39 13.56 0.30
C PHE A 141 -29.93 14.45 -0.86
N GLU A 142 -30.77 14.69 -1.87
CA GLU A 142 -30.37 15.48 -3.04
C GLU A 142 -30.02 16.94 -2.66
N PRO A 143 -30.82 17.65 -1.84
CA PRO A 143 -30.45 19.00 -1.42
C PRO A 143 -29.18 19.04 -0.58
N LEU A 144 -28.97 18.05 0.31
CA LEU A 144 -27.79 18.00 1.17
C LEU A 144 -26.52 17.66 0.37
N GLN A 145 -26.61 16.71 -0.57
CA GLN A 145 -25.54 16.42 -1.54
C GLN A 145 -25.19 17.64 -2.38
N SER A 146 -26.19 18.40 -2.87
CA SER A 146 -25.95 19.64 -3.60
C SER A 146 -25.30 20.70 -2.71
N LEU A 147 -25.74 20.84 -1.45
CA LEU A 147 -25.21 21.82 -0.51
C LEU A 147 -23.71 21.59 -0.25
N ILE A 148 -23.31 20.36 0.06
CA ILE A 148 -21.90 20.03 0.32
C ILE A 148 -21.06 20.06 -0.95
N LYS A 149 -21.65 19.80 -2.12
CA LYS A 149 -20.95 19.92 -3.41
C LYS A 149 -20.60 21.37 -3.71
N ASP A 150 -21.53 22.29 -3.47
CA ASP A 150 -21.32 23.71 -3.69
C ASP A 150 -20.49 24.36 -2.57
N ASN A 151 -20.51 23.76 -1.36
CA ASN A 151 -19.83 24.28 -0.17
C ASN A 151 -19.02 23.17 0.53
N PRO A 152 -17.96 22.64 -0.10
CA PRO A 152 -17.23 21.49 0.46
C PRO A 152 -16.58 21.79 1.82
N GLY A 153 -16.33 23.06 2.16
CA GLY A 153 -15.84 23.52 3.47
C GLY A 153 -16.84 23.41 4.62
N PHE A 154 -18.13 23.22 4.34
CA PHE A 154 -19.17 23.22 5.37
C PHE A 154 -19.27 21.87 6.07
N ILE A 155 -18.57 21.72 7.20
CA ILE A 155 -18.43 20.43 7.90
C ILE A 155 -19.75 19.85 8.41
N PRO A 156 -20.67 20.65 9.02
CA PRO A 156 -21.94 20.12 9.48
C PRO A 156 -22.77 19.45 8.37
N GLY A 157 -22.62 19.89 7.11
CA GLY A 157 -23.29 19.26 5.98
C GLY A 157 -22.83 17.82 5.71
N HIS A 158 -21.52 17.57 5.82
CA HIS A 158 -20.97 16.22 5.61
C HIS A 158 -21.36 15.26 6.73
N ILE A 159 -21.26 15.71 7.99
CA ILE A 159 -21.67 14.91 9.16
C ILE A 159 -23.16 14.58 9.07
N LEU A 160 -24.01 15.59 8.81
CA LEU A 160 -25.45 15.38 8.68
C LEU A 160 -25.79 14.38 7.56
N LEU A 161 -25.06 14.42 6.43
CA LEU A 161 -25.30 13.49 5.34
C LEU A 161 -24.94 12.06 5.72
N ALA A 162 -23.80 11.87 6.41
CA ALA A 162 -23.40 10.56 6.91
C ALA A 162 -24.41 10.00 7.94
N ASP A 163 -24.81 10.82 8.91
CA ASP A 163 -25.81 10.45 9.93
C ASP A 163 -27.18 10.15 9.31
N THR A 164 -27.56 10.88 8.26
CA THR A 164 -28.82 10.63 7.55
C THR A 164 -28.75 9.29 6.81
N HIS A 165 -27.65 8.97 6.13
CA HIS A 165 -27.48 7.66 5.53
C HIS A 165 -27.56 6.54 6.58
N ASP A 166 -26.93 6.70 7.74
CA ASP A 166 -27.06 5.74 8.86
C ASP A 166 -28.50 5.59 9.34
N LEU A 167 -29.21 6.71 9.56
CA LEU A 167 -30.61 6.72 9.99
C LEU A 167 -31.52 5.89 9.08
N TYR A 168 -31.25 5.90 7.77
CA TYR A 168 -31.99 5.12 6.78
C TYR A 168 -31.36 3.75 6.47
N GLY A 169 -30.39 3.28 7.27
CA GLY A 169 -29.78 1.96 7.17
C GLY A 169 -28.78 1.79 6.02
N GLU A 170 -28.27 2.89 5.48
CA GLU A 170 -27.35 2.92 4.35
C GLU A 170 -25.88 2.97 4.83
N GLU A 171 -25.39 1.86 5.38
CA GLU A 171 -24.01 1.74 5.93
C GLU A 171 -22.93 2.22 4.95
N LYS A 172 -22.98 1.74 3.70
CA LYS A 172 -21.93 2.03 2.72
C LYS A 172 -21.88 3.51 2.35
N PRO A 173 -23.00 4.17 2.00
CA PRO A 173 -23.05 5.61 1.82
C PRO A 173 -22.61 6.41 3.05
N ALA A 174 -23.05 6.04 4.26
CA ALA A 174 -22.68 6.75 5.48
C ALA A 174 -21.16 6.80 5.68
N LEU A 175 -20.50 5.62 5.59
CA LEU A 175 -19.05 5.53 5.69
C LEU A 175 -18.33 6.25 4.55
N ALA A 176 -18.84 6.17 3.31
CA ALA A 176 -18.22 6.83 2.17
C ALA A 176 -18.22 8.37 2.31
N VAL A 177 -19.31 8.94 2.81
CA VAL A 177 -19.43 10.39 3.03
C VAL A 177 -18.47 10.85 4.12
N ILE A 178 -18.45 10.19 5.28
CA ILE A 178 -17.61 10.63 6.39
C ILE A 178 -16.13 10.37 6.13
N GLU A 179 -15.79 9.27 5.44
CA GLU A 179 -14.42 9.03 5.01
C GLU A 179 -13.97 10.18 4.10
N LYS A 180 -14.78 10.55 3.09
CA LYS A 180 -14.51 11.70 2.23
C LYS A 180 -14.31 13.01 2.98
N ALA A 181 -15.13 13.26 3.99
CA ALA A 181 -14.98 14.44 4.85
C ALA A 181 -13.66 14.40 5.65
N SER A 182 -13.29 13.24 6.18
CA SER A 182 -12.06 13.06 6.97
C SER A 182 -10.80 13.27 6.13
N GLU A 183 -10.89 13.00 4.83
CA GLU A 183 -9.82 13.17 3.85
C GLU A 183 -9.63 14.63 3.47
N MET A 184 -10.74 15.35 3.25
CA MET A 184 -10.69 16.79 2.98
C MET A 184 -10.20 17.58 4.20
N TYR A 185 -10.52 17.12 5.41
CA TYR A 185 -10.26 17.86 6.66
C TYR A 185 -9.68 16.98 7.78
N PRO A 186 -8.47 16.43 7.63
CA PRO A 186 -7.90 15.40 8.52
C PRO A 186 -7.59 15.87 9.94
N ALA A 187 -7.55 17.19 10.18
CA ALA A 187 -7.34 17.77 11.50
C ALA A 187 -8.66 18.05 12.27
N ARG A 188 -9.82 17.73 11.68
CA ARG A 188 -11.13 17.96 12.28
C ARG A 188 -11.55 16.81 13.20
N GLU A 189 -11.53 17.07 14.50
CA GLU A 189 -11.88 16.10 15.54
C GLU A 189 -13.33 15.62 15.46
N ASP A 190 -14.26 16.48 15.05
CA ASP A 190 -15.68 16.15 14.96
C ASP A 190 -15.97 15.18 13.81
N ILE A 191 -15.31 15.36 12.66
CA ILE A 191 -15.38 14.40 11.55
C ILE A 191 -14.78 13.05 11.97
N LEU A 192 -13.65 13.07 12.68
CA LEU A 192 -13.02 11.85 13.18
C LEU A 192 -13.90 11.13 14.21
N ASP A 193 -14.53 11.88 15.12
CA ASP A 193 -15.43 11.33 16.14
C ASP A 193 -16.62 10.64 15.45
N THR A 194 -17.30 11.29 14.49
CA THR A 194 -18.39 10.67 13.69
C THR A 194 -17.91 9.44 12.93
N LYS A 195 -16.72 9.50 12.31
CA LYS A 195 -16.13 8.36 11.60
C LYS A 195 -15.89 7.18 12.52
N ILE A 196 -15.32 7.40 13.70
CA ILE A 196 -15.08 6.36 14.69
C ILE A 196 -16.41 5.76 15.16
N ASP A 197 -17.41 6.58 15.44
CA ASP A 197 -18.73 6.13 15.89
C ASP A 197 -19.41 5.23 14.85
N LEU A 198 -19.41 5.64 13.57
CA LEU A 198 -19.94 4.82 12.47
C LEU A 198 -19.16 3.53 12.29
N LEU A 199 -17.81 3.57 12.35
CA LEU A 199 -16.99 2.37 12.25
C LEU A 199 -17.28 1.38 13.38
N LEU A 200 -17.46 1.85 14.61
CA LEU A 200 -17.81 1.01 15.75
C LEU A 200 -19.24 0.46 15.64
N LEU A 201 -20.19 1.29 15.23
CA LEU A 201 -21.59 0.90 14.98
C LEU A 201 -21.68 -0.24 13.97
N TYR A 202 -20.89 -0.17 12.90
CA TYR A 202 -20.83 -1.19 11.84
C TYR A 202 -19.81 -2.31 12.10
N ASP A 203 -19.43 -2.51 13.37
CA ASP A 203 -18.62 -3.64 13.81
C ASP A 203 -17.16 -3.65 13.26
N LYS A 204 -16.58 -2.48 12.92
CA LYS A 204 -15.23 -2.28 12.33
C LYS A 204 -14.20 -1.65 13.31
N PRO A 205 -13.84 -2.30 14.43
CA PRO A 205 -13.02 -1.71 15.47
C PRO A 205 -11.52 -1.58 15.12
N LEU A 206 -11.03 -2.32 14.12
CA LEU A 206 -9.64 -2.15 13.68
C LEU A 206 -9.48 -0.83 12.94
N GLU A 207 -10.39 -0.55 12.02
CA GLU A 207 -10.45 0.67 11.24
C GLU A 207 -10.61 1.88 12.16
N ALA A 208 -11.45 1.78 13.19
CA ALA A 208 -11.59 2.79 14.24
C ALA A 208 -10.27 2.99 15.01
N SER A 209 -9.58 1.91 15.38
CA SER A 209 -8.26 1.98 16.01
C SER A 209 -7.25 2.72 15.15
N ILE A 210 -7.18 2.40 13.85
CA ILE A 210 -6.22 3.01 12.94
C ILE A 210 -6.50 4.50 12.80
N ALA A 211 -7.76 4.89 12.56
CA ALA A 211 -8.16 6.28 12.42
C ALA A 211 -7.76 7.12 13.66
N ALA A 212 -7.98 6.57 14.86
CA ALA A 212 -7.59 7.24 16.10
C ALA A 212 -6.07 7.34 16.29
N ARG A 213 -5.28 6.30 15.96
CA ARG A 213 -3.80 6.36 16.03
C ARG A 213 -3.22 7.34 15.04
N GLU A 214 -3.75 7.34 13.83
CA GLU A 214 -3.35 8.23 12.75
C GLU A 214 -3.48 9.69 13.17
N PHE A 215 -4.66 10.08 13.69
CA PHE A 215 -4.87 11.44 14.17
C PHE A 215 -3.90 11.81 15.30
N ALA A 216 -3.72 10.92 16.28
CA ALA A 216 -2.83 11.16 17.41
C ALA A 216 -1.36 11.31 16.97
N PHE A 217 -0.93 10.52 15.98
CA PHE A 217 0.43 10.58 15.43
C PHE A 217 0.68 11.86 14.63
N ASN A 218 -0.27 12.25 13.78
CA ASN A 218 -0.17 13.43 12.92
C ASN A 218 -0.35 14.73 13.71
N ASN A 219 -1.03 14.69 14.86
CA ASN A 219 -1.33 15.86 15.67
C ASN A 219 -0.79 15.72 17.11
N PRO A 220 0.52 15.52 17.34
CA PRO A 220 1.06 15.16 18.66
C PRO A 220 0.81 16.20 19.76
N ASN A 221 0.61 17.47 19.37
CA ASN A 221 0.34 18.59 20.28
C ASN A 221 -1.16 18.89 20.47
N HIS A 222 -2.05 18.18 19.77
CA HIS A 222 -3.49 18.40 19.88
C HIS A 222 -4.03 17.88 21.23
N PRO A 223 -4.95 18.60 21.90
CA PRO A 223 -5.41 18.23 23.25
C PRO A 223 -6.00 16.81 23.36
N LYS A 224 -6.69 16.35 22.31
CA LYS A 224 -7.29 15.00 22.26
C LYS A 224 -6.34 13.87 21.86
N SER A 225 -5.10 14.13 21.44
CA SER A 225 -4.25 13.09 20.84
C SER A 225 -3.93 11.93 21.79
N LYS A 226 -3.75 12.21 23.09
CA LYS A 226 -3.61 11.15 24.10
C LYS A 226 -4.87 10.30 24.23
N ALA A 227 -6.04 10.94 24.25
CA ALA A 227 -7.31 10.25 24.33
C ALA A 227 -7.55 9.35 23.10
N TYR A 228 -7.24 9.84 21.89
CA TYR A 228 -7.32 9.02 20.69
C TYR A 228 -6.33 7.86 20.70
N GLN A 229 -5.11 8.04 21.22
CA GLN A 229 -4.16 6.94 21.36
C GLN A 229 -4.67 5.86 22.33
N GLU A 230 -5.29 6.25 23.44
CA GLU A 230 -5.91 5.33 24.40
C GLU A 230 -7.13 4.62 23.80
N ALA A 231 -8.02 5.37 23.14
CA ALA A 231 -9.19 4.84 22.45
C ALA A 231 -8.78 3.84 21.36
N ALA A 232 -7.75 4.15 20.58
CA ALA A 232 -7.20 3.23 19.61
C ALA A 232 -6.77 1.90 20.23
N ASN A 233 -6.08 1.93 21.37
CA ASN A 233 -5.68 0.72 22.09
C ASN A 233 -6.91 -0.11 22.51
N GLN A 234 -7.98 0.54 22.93
CA GLN A 234 -9.24 -0.11 23.30
C GLN A 234 -9.93 -0.74 22.09
N TYR A 235 -10.10 0.00 20.99
CA TYR A 235 -10.72 -0.51 19.76
C TYR A 235 -9.90 -1.67 19.18
N PHE A 236 -8.58 -1.55 19.23
CA PHE A 236 -7.70 -2.65 18.84
C PHE A 236 -7.86 -3.89 19.73
N ALA A 237 -8.02 -3.71 21.04
CA ALA A 237 -8.33 -4.82 21.95
C ALA A 237 -9.68 -5.47 21.64
N GLN A 238 -10.70 -4.69 21.23
CA GLN A 238 -11.98 -5.23 20.75
C GLN A 238 -11.80 -6.05 19.47
N TYR A 239 -11.03 -5.53 18.50
CA TYR A 239 -10.65 -6.28 17.30
C TYR A 239 -9.96 -7.60 17.67
N LYS A 240 -8.96 -7.58 18.56
CA LYS A 240 -8.27 -8.80 19.03
C LYS A 240 -9.22 -9.78 19.70
N LYS A 241 -10.18 -9.32 20.49
CA LYS A 241 -11.19 -10.19 21.11
C LYS A 241 -12.05 -10.90 20.05
N LYS A 242 -12.50 -10.17 19.01
CA LYS A 242 -13.23 -10.75 17.87
C LYS A 242 -12.40 -11.71 17.04
N LEU A 243 -11.12 -11.37 16.84
CA LEU A 243 -10.15 -12.23 16.19
C LEU A 243 -10.04 -13.55 16.93
N ASN A 244 -9.80 -13.49 18.25
CA ASN A 244 -9.66 -14.66 19.11
C ASN A 244 -10.94 -15.50 19.15
N SER A 245 -12.14 -14.88 19.20
CA SER A 245 -13.40 -15.65 19.19
C SER A 245 -13.63 -16.36 17.86
N LYS A 246 -13.29 -15.74 16.72
CA LYS A 246 -13.36 -16.39 15.39
C LYS A 246 -12.35 -17.53 15.29
N VAL A 247 -11.11 -17.31 15.74
CA VAL A 247 -10.04 -18.32 15.75
C VAL A 247 -10.36 -19.52 16.66
N THR A 248 -10.98 -19.27 17.82
CA THR A 248 -11.42 -20.33 18.76
C THR A 248 -12.58 -21.14 18.17
N THR A 249 -13.54 -20.48 17.52
CA THR A 249 -14.72 -21.12 16.89
C THR A 249 -14.35 -21.85 15.60
N SER A 250 -13.37 -21.35 14.84
CA SER A 250 -12.92 -21.94 13.57
C SER A 250 -11.96 -23.13 13.72
N GLY A 251 -11.72 -23.64 14.94
CA GLY A 251 -11.17 -24.99 15.11
C GLY A 251 -9.76 -25.13 15.68
N ILE A 252 -9.15 -24.11 16.31
CA ILE A 252 -7.89 -24.34 17.08
C ILE A 252 -8.08 -25.37 18.22
N LEU A 253 -9.32 -25.61 18.66
CA LEU A 253 -9.67 -26.62 19.69
C LEU A 253 -10.04 -28.01 19.15
N GLY A 254 -10.01 -28.26 17.83
CA GLY A 254 -10.65 -29.44 17.25
C GLY A 254 -9.80 -30.21 16.24
N THR A 255 -8.79 -30.98 16.71
CA THR A 255 -8.47 -32.37 16.30
C THR A 255 -7.10 -32.81 16.85
N ILE A 256 -7.11 -33.46 18.02
CA ILE A 256 -6.11 -34.50 18.30
C ILE A 256 -6.54 -35.71 17.46
N GLY A 257 -6.02 -35.80 16.24
CA GLY A 257 -6.27 -36.93 15.32
C GLY A 257 -4.95 -37.61 14.99
N GLN A 258 -4.71 -38.80 15.54
CA GLN A 258 -3.62 -39.70 15.16
C GLN A 258 -3.73 -40.07 13.68
N VAL A 259 -2.66 -39.93 12.87
CA VAL A 259 -2.20 -40.95 11.90
C VAL A 259 -0.70 -40.75 11.64
N ALA A 260 0.03 -41.87 11.67
CA ALA A 260 1.45 -42.01 11.45
C ALA A 260 1.87 -41.71 10.00
N THR A 261 2.74 -40.72 9.80
CA THR A 261 3.67 -40.66 8.66
C THR A 261 4.98 -40.03 9.15
N GLY A 262 6.05 -40.82 9.17
CA GLY A 262 7.36 -40.40 9.67
C GLY A 262 8.12 -39.54 8.67
N ASN A 263 7.90 -38.22 8.68
CA ASN A 263 8.82 -37.23 8.13
C ASN A 263 8.88 -35.99 9.03
N GLU A 264 10.10 -35.46 9.21
CA GLU A 264 10.52 -34.36 10.09
C GLU A 264 9.97 -32.98 9.65
N PHE A 265 8.67 -32.77 9.81
CA PHE A 265 8.01 -31.61 10.45
C PHE A 265 6.50 -31.79 10.21
N GLY A 266 5.83 -32.54 11.09
CA GLY A 266 4.47 -33.02 10.85
C GLY A 266 3.38 -31.97 11.09
N ALA A 267 2.17 -32.18 10.54
CA ALA A 267 0.99 -31.34 10.80
C ALA A 267 0.67 -31.19 12.32
N LEU A 268 1.06 -32.18 13.14
CA LEU A 268 1.01 -32.13 14.60
C LEU A 268 1.90 -31.04 15.21
N GLU A 269 3.08 -30.79 14.64
CA GLU A 269 4.01 -29.76 15.11
C GLU A 269 3.54 -28.36 14.71
N ILE A 270 2.97 -28.18 13.51
CA ILE A 270 2.32 -26.91 13.12
C ILE A 270 1.16 -26.60 14.08
N GLY A 271 0.33 -27.60 14.41
CA GLY A 271 -0.76 -27.42 15.39
C GLY A 271 -0.27 -26.98 16.77
N GLN A 272 0.79 -27.61 17.31
CA GLN A 272 1.39 -27.24 18.59
C GLN A 272 2.02 -25.83 18.56
N VAL A 273 2.70 -25.48 17.46
CA VAL A 273 3.32 -24.17 17.25
C VAL A 273 2.26 -23.06 17.16
N LEU A 274 1.14 -23.32 16.46
CA LEU A 274 0.02 -22.38 16.41
C LEU A 274 -0.64 -22.19 17.78
N LEU A 275 -0.79 -23.27 18.57
CA LEU A 275 -1.34 -23.23 19.93
C LEU A 275 -0.48 -22.42 20.91
N ALA A 276 0.84 -22.33 20.68
CA ALA A 276 1.74 -21.48 21.45
C ALA A 276 1.50 -19.97 21.21
N GLY A 277 0.65 -19.62 20.24
CA GLY A 277 0.26 -18.26 19.91
C GLY A 277 1.05 -17.67 18.75
N GLU A 278 0.49 -16.62 18.15
CA GLU A 278 0.96 -16.04 16.89
C GLU A 278 2.42 -15.61 16.91
N LYS A 279 2.87 -15.00 18.02
CA LYS A 279 4.26 -14.57 18.21
C LYS A 279 5.23 -15.76 18.21
N ALA A 280 4.92 -16.79 18.98
CA ALA A 280 5.75 -18.00 19.07
C ALA A 280 5.77 -18.77 17.75
N ALA A 281 4.62 -18.84 17.07
CA ALA A 281 4.53 -19.40 15.73
C ALA A 281 5.43 -18.66 14.74
N GLY A 282 5.37 -17.33 14.74
CA GLY A 282 6.24 -16.47 13.95
C GLY A 282 7.72 -16.72 14.19
N GLN A 283 8.14 -16.80 15.45
CA GLN A 283 9.53 -17.08 15.83
C GLN A 283 10.01 -18.44 15.30
N SER A 284 9.20 -19.49 15.48
CA SER A 284 9.52 -20.85 15.00
C SER A 284 9.65 -20.89 13.47
N PHE A 285 8.69 -20.30 12.76
CA PHE A 285 8.71 -20.24 11.30
C PHE A 285 9.88 -19.42 10.77
N ALA A 286 10.19 -18.28 11.37
CA ALA A 286 11.32 -17.46 10.99
C ALA A 286 12.66 -18.18 11.19
N GLN A 287 12.81 -18.94 12.28
CA GLN A 287 14.00 -19.78 12.49
C GLN A 287 14.15 -20.85 11.40
N ASN A 288 13.06 -21.48 10.99
CA ASN A 288 13.07 -22.48 9.93
C ASN A 288 13.48 -21.88 8.57
N ILE A 289 12.90 -20.73 8.19
CA ILE A 289 13.26 -20.02 6.96
C ILE A 289 14.74 -19.62 6.98
N LYS A 290 15.22 -19.01 8.07
CA LYS A 290 16.62 -18.60 8.20
C LYS A 290 17.61 -19.76 8.11
N ALA A 291 17.24 -20.95 8.60
CA ALA A 291 18.09 -22.13 8.53
C ALA A 291 18.17 -22.72 7.11
N GLN A 292 17.19 -22.43 6.25
CA GLN A 292 17.07 -22.98 4.90
C GLN A 292 17.43 -21.96 3.80
N SER A 293 17.63 -20.70 4.16
CA SER A 293 17.91 -19.61 3.23
C SER A 293 19.30 -19.03 3.43
N GLN A 294 19.89 -18.53 2.36
CA GLN A 294 21.11 -17.73 2.43
C GLN A 294 20.75 -16.31 2.89
N MET A 295 21.10 -15.96 4.13
CA MET A 295 20.75 -14.67 4.73
C MET A 295 21.81 -13.60 4.44
N VAL A 296 21.37 -12.39 4.10
CA VAL A 296 22.26 -11.23 3.96
C VAL A 296 22.57 -10.66 5.35
N ASN A 297 23.85 -10.62 5.72
CA ASN A 297 24.33 -10.12 7.01
C ASN A 297 24.92 -8.70 6.94
N ASN A 298 24.53 -7.91 5.93
CA ASN A 298 25.00 -6.52 5.79
C ASN A 298 24.27 -5.63 6.81
N ASN A 299 25.01 -5.15 7.81
CA ASN A 299 24.48 -4.32 8.89
C ASN A 299 23.83 -3.02 8.42
N GLU A 300 24.35 -2.39 7.35
CA GLU A 300 23.79 -1.14 6.82
C GLU A 300 22.42 -1.37 6.18
N LYS A 301 22.31 -2.38 5.30
CA LYS A 301 21.05 -2.77 4.64
C LYS A 301 19.99 -3.20 5.67
N LEU A 302 20.37 -4.05 6.62
CA LEU A 302 19.46 -4.53 7.67
C LEU A 302 19.00 -3.39 8.57
N LYS A 303 19.91 -2.49 8.97
CA LYS A 303 19.57 -1.33 9.79
C LYS A 303 18.57 -0.43 9.05
N TYR A 304 18.83 -0.14 7.77
CA TYR A 304 17.98 0.75 6.97
C TYR A 304 16.53 0.22 6.88
N ILE A 305 16.36 -1.05 6.50
CA ILE A 305 15.03 -1.66 6.42
C ILE A 305 14.37 -1.72 7.79
N ASN A 306 15.13 -2.05 8.85
CA ASN A 306 14.60 -2.06 10.20
C ASN A 306 14.12 -0.68 10.66
N ASP A 307 14.87 0.40 10.40
CA ASP A 307 14.47 1.75 10.81
C ASP A 307 13.14 2.17 10.14
N VAL A 308 13.02 1.93 8.82
CA VAL A 308 11.77 2.21 8.08
C VAL A 308 10.64 1.31 8.57
N GLY A 309 10.89 0.01 8.72
CA GLY A 309 9.90 -0.97 9.12
C GLY A 309 9.35 -0.74 10.53
N GLN A 310 10.20 -0.42 11.51
CA GLN A 310 9.79 -0.12 12.89
C GLN A 310 8.94 1.16 12.97
N LYS A 311 9.28 2.18 12.16
CA LYS A 311 8.47 3.41 12.05
C LYS A 311 7.04 3.09 11.61
N LEU A 312 6.88 2.25 10.58
CA LEU A 312 5.57 1.85 10.04
C LEU A 312 4.81 0.93 11.01
N ALA A 313 5.48 -0.06 11.61
CA ALA A 313 4.88 -1.01 12.55
C ALA A 313 4.25 -0.31 13.76
N LYS A 314 4.93 0.71 14.29
CA LYS A 314 4.43 1.51 15.42
C LYS A 314 3.08 2.18 15.14
N LEU A 315 2.84 2.58 13.88
CA LEU A 315 1.57 3.21 13.46
C LEU A 315 0.43 2.20 13.39
N MET A 316 0.72 0.98 12.95
CA MET A 316 -0.29 -0.08 12.76
C MET A 316 -0.70 -0.80 14.05
N GLY A 317 0.10 -0.72 15.10
CA GLY A 317 -0.14 -1.45 16.36
C GLY A 317 0.41 -2.88 16.33
N ARG A 318 0.04 -3.69 17.34
CA ARG A 318 0.70 -4.96 17.75
C ARG A 318 2.05 -4.79 18.46
N ASP A 319 2.11 -3.91 19.46
CA ASP A 319 3.33 -3.72 20.28
C ASP A 319 3.80 -5.01 21.00
N GLU A 320 2.93 -6.03 21.09
CA GLU A 320 3.32 -7.36 21.59
C GLU A 320 4.23 -8.16 20.63
N PHE A 321 4.26 -7.80 19.35
CA PHE A 321 5.08 -8.47 18.33
C PHE A 321 6.53 -8.00 18.39
N ASP A 322 7.45 -8.95 18.18
CA ASP A 322 8.86 -8.62 18.00
C ASP A 322 9.11 -8.43 16.51
N TYR A 323 8.78 -7.24 16.00
CA TYR A 323 8.98 -6.92 14.59
C TYR A 323 10.44 -7.12 14.19
N GLU A 324 10.65 -7.92 13.14
CA GLU A 324 11.96 -8.35 12.69
C GLU A 324 12.02 -8.35 11.18
N PHE A 325 13.01 -7.65 10.64
CA PHE A 325 13.18 -7.43 9.20
C PHE A 325 14.43 -8.15 8.73
N ASN A 326 14.27 -9.01 7.73
CA ASN A 326 15.29 -9.92 7.27
C ASN A 326 15.47 -9.81 5.76
N ILE A 327 16.66 -10.14 5.27
CA ILE A 327 16.98 -10.15 3.85
C ILE A 327 17.52 -11.52 3.46
N ILE A 328 16.89 -12.15 2.48
CA ILE A 328 17.32 -13.39 1.83
C ILE A 328 18.06 -13.02 0.55
N GLU A 329 19.22 -13.62 0.34
CA GLU A 329 19.99 -13.51 -0.89
C GLU A 329 19.31 -14.34 -1.99
N ASP A 330 18.40 -13.70 -2.71
CA ASP A 330 17.65 -14.26 -3.82
C ASP A 330 17.37 -13.13 -4.83
N PRO A 331 17.83 -13.24 -6.09
CA PRO A 331 17.63 -12.21 -7.11
C PRO A 331 16.17 -12.13 -7.61
N THR A 332 15.29 -13.04 -7.21
CA THR A 332 13.87 -13.01 -7.54
C THR A 332 13.16 -11.93 -6.71
N PRO A 333 12.48 -10.95 -7.34
CA PRO A 333 11.74 -9.92 -6.59
C PRO A 333 10.61 -10.53 -5.75
N ASN A 334 10.77 -10.51 -4.43
CA ASN A 334 9.76 -10.98 -3.48
C ASN A 334 9.92 -10.32 -2.10
N ALA A 335 8.81 -10.23 -1.38
CA ALA A 335 8.76 -9.92 0.05
C ALA A 335 7.58 -10.69 0.67
N PHE A 336 7.65 -11.02 1.96
CA PHE A 336 6.57 -11.70 2.65
C PHE A 336 6.60 -11.47 4.17
N ALA A 337 5.43 -11.52 4.79
CA ALA A 337 5.26 -11.52 6.24
C ALA A 337 4.81 -12.88 6.80
N LEU A 338 5.53 -13.33 7.84
CA LEU A 338 5.10 -14.43 8.69
C LEU A 338 4.33 -13.89 9.91
N PRO A 339 3.64 -14.77 10.66
CA PRO A 339 3.04 -14.42 11.95
C PRO A 339 4.00 -13.67 12.89
N GLY A 340 3.46 -12.84 13.78
CA GLY A 340 4.26 -12.26 14.87
C GLY A 340 5.27 -11.19 14.45
N GLY A 341 5.05 -10.54 13.30
CA GLY A 341 5.87 -9.41 12.85
C GLY A 341 7.19 -9.80 12.18
N LYS A 342 7.31 -10.99 11.56
CA LYS A 342 8.56 -11.39 10.88
C LYS A 342 8.45 -11.13 9.39
N ILE A 343 9.21 -10.16 8.90
CA ILE A 343 9.18 -9.72 7.50
C ILE A 343 10.49 -10.10 6.82
N PHE A 344 10.39 -10.60 5.60
CA PHE A 344 11.51 -11.03 4.78
C PHE A 344 11.44 -10.34 3.42
N PHE A 345 12.60 -9.87 2.95
CA PHE A 345 12.81 -9.35 1.61
C PHE A 345 13.79 -10.22 0.87
N HIS A 346 13.55 -10.45 -0.42
CA HIS A 346 14.57 -10.96 -1.32
C HIS A 346 15.42 -9.78 -1.83
N THR A 347 16.71 -10.01 -2.10
CA THR A 347 17.60 -8.98 -2.68
C THR A 347 17.07 -8.42 -4.00
N GLY A 348 16.44 -9.26 -4.84
CA GLY A 348 15.81 -8.82 -6.09
C GLY A 348 14.70 -7.78 -5.91
N MET A 349 13.98 -7.81 -4.79
CA MET A 349 12.95 -6.80 -4.50
C MET A 349 13.58 -5.46 -4.13
N LEU A 350 14.65 -5.49 -3.35
CA LEU A 350 15.41 -4.30 -2.96
C LEU A 350 16.11 -3.66 -4.16
N GLU A 351 16.63 -4.46 -5.09
CA GLU A 351 17.24 -3.99 -6.34
C GLU A 351 16.23 -3.42 -7.34
N LEU A 352 14.96 -3.82 -7.25
CA LEU A 352 13.89 -3.31 -8.10
C LEU A 352 13.48 -1.87 -7.74
N MET A 353 13.59 -1.51 -6.47
CA MET A 353 13.13 -0.22 -5.94
C MET A 353 14.19 0.87 -6.10
N ASP A 354 13.76 2.13 -6.06
CA ASP A 354 14.59 3.31 -6.29
C ASP A 354 14.44 4.40 -5.21
N SER A 355 13.47 4.26 -4.30
CA SER A 355 13.20 5.23 -3.25
C SER A 355 12.79 4.55 -1.94
N GLU A 356 13.00 5.25 -0.82
CA GLU A 356 12.55 4.81 0.50
C GLU A 356 11.02 4.69 0.56
N ALA A 357 10.27 5.52 -0.17
CA ALA A 357 8.81 5.45 -0.23
C ALA A 357 8.32 4.16 -0.91
N GLU A 358 9.05 3.65 -1.91
CA GLU A 358 8.78 2.35 -2.51
C GLU A 358 9.04 1.21 -1.52
N LEU A 359 10.19 1.24 -0.82
CA LEU A 359 10.49 0.29 0.27
C LEU A 359 9.42 0.35 1.36
N ALA A 360 9.06 1.55 1.79
CA ALA A 360 8.01 1.78 2.79
C ALA A 360 6.69 1.20 2.31
N GLY A 361 6.35 1.36 1.02
CA GLY A 361 5.14 0.81 0.40
C GLY A 361 5.03 -0.70 0.56
N VAL A 362 6.11 -1.42 0.23
CA VAL A 362 6.18 -2.88 0.39
C VAL A 362 6.15 -3.26 1.87
N LEU A 363 6.95 -2.58 2.72
CA LEU A 363 6.96 -2.84 4.16
C LEU A 363 5.59 -2.64 4.79
N ALA A 364 4.88 -1.56 4.46
CA ALA A 364 3.57 -1.26 5.01
C ALA A 364 2.56 -2.36 4.60
N HIS A 365 2.59 -2.79 3.34
CA HIS A 365 1.77 -3.92 2.88
C HIS A 365 2.05 -5.20 3.67
N GLU A 366 3.33 -5.60 3.82
CA GLU A 366 3.70 -6.82 4.53
C GLU A 366 3.42 -6.75 6.04
N ILE A 367 3.69 -5.61 6.68
CA ILE A 367 3.37 -5.38 8.09
C ILE A 367 1.85 -5.48 8.28
N ALA A 368 1.04 -4.94 7.36
CA ALA A 368 -0.42 -5.02 7.43
C ALA A 368 -0.91 -6.49 7.41
N HIS A 369 -0.32 -7.36 6.58
CA HIS A 369 -0.62 -8.80 6.62
C HIS A 369 -0.39 -9.41 8.00
N SER A 370 0.72 -9.05 8.66
CA SER A 370 1.05 -9.53 10.01
C SER A 370 0.09 -8.96 11.06
N VAL A 371 -0.20 -7.65 11.00
CA VAL A 371 -1.13 -6.96 11.92
C VAL A 371 -2.52 -7.58 11.87
N LEU A 372 -3.02 -7.87 10.65
CA LEU A 372 -4.30 -8.49 10.39
C LEU A 372 -4.33 -10.02 10.64
N SER A 373 -3.18 -10.58 11.02
CA SER A 373 -2.97 -12.01 11.30
C SER A 373 -3.32 -12.88 10.08
N HIS A 374 -3.14 -12.36 8.87
CA HIS A 374 -3.51 -13.05 7.62
C HIS A 374 -2.75 -14.38 7.48
N SER A 375 -1.43 -14.34 7.66
CA SER A 375 -0.56 -15.53 7.57
C SER A 375 -0.90 -16.55 8.67
N TYR A 376 -1.15 -16.10 9.91
CA TYR A 376 -1.48 -16.99 11.03
C TYR A 376 -2.81 -17.72 10.82
N LYS A 377 -3.85 -17.00 10.38
CA LYS A 377 -5.16 -17.59 10.04
C LYS A 377 -5.05 -18.59 8.90
N GLN A 378 -4.33 -18.23 7.83
CA GLN A 378 -4.18 -19.08 6.66
C GLN A 378 -3.46 -20.39 6.99
N ILE A 379 -2.40 -20.33 7.79
CA ILE A 379 -1.68 -21.53 8.25
C ILE A 379 -2.61 -22.41 9.10
N GLY A 380 -3.41 -21.81 9.98
CA GLY A 380 -4.43 -22.53 10.76
C GLY A 380 -5.50 -23.21 9.89
N GLU A 381 -6.06 -22.50 8.91
CA GLU A 381 -7.03 -23.02 7.95
C GLU A 381 -6.45 -24.19 7.12
N SER A 382 -5.19 -24.07 6.67
CA SER A 382 -4.49 -25.14 5.94
C SER A 382 -4.21 -26.36 6.80
N ALA A 383 -3.87 -26.17 8.09
CA ALA A 383 -3.66 -27.27 9.04
C ALA A 383 -4.97 -28.04 9.30
N LEU A 384 -6.10 -27.33 9.46
CA LEU A 384 -7.40 -27.93 9.76
C LEU A 384 -8.06 -28.63 8.57
N SER A 385 -7.85 -28.11 7.36
CA SER A 385 -8.42 -28.72 6.13
C SER A 385 -7.67 -29.98 5.68
N GLY A 386 -6.60 -30.39 6.37
CA GLY A 386 -5.73 -31.50 5.95
C GLY A 386 -4.97 -31.20 4.64
N THR A 387 -5.08 -29.99 4.09
CA THR A 387 -4.42 -29.57 2.85
C THR A 387 -2.95 -29.22 3.04
N ALA A 388 -2.48 -29.14 4.28
CA ALA A 388 -1.06 -29.03 4.58
C ALA A 388 -0.23 -30.12 3.86
N SER A 389 -0.74 -31.34 3.72
CA SER A 389 -0.10 -32.43 2.97
C SER A 389 -0.18 -32.25 1.43
N ASN A 390 -1.24 -31.61 0.92
CA ASN A 390 -1.42 -31.34 -0.52
C ASN A 390 -0.57 -30.16 -1.01
N LEU A 391 -0.35 -29.13 -0.18
CA LEU A 391 0.55 -28.02 -0.49
C LEU A 391 2.00 -28.49 -0.58
N ILE A 392 2.42 -29.35 0.34
CA ILE A 392 3.74 -30.02 0.30
C ILE A 392 3.89 -30.84 -1.00
N SER A 393 2.82 -31.50 -1.46
CA SER A 393 2.83 -32.30 -2.69
C SER A 393 2.91 -31.45 -3.97
N SER A 394 2.37 -30.22 -3.96
CA SER A 394 2.37 -29.33 -5.13
C SER A 394 3.71 -28.63 -5.40
N VAL A 395 4.54 -28.46 -4.36
CA VAL A 395 5.91 -27.91 -4.46
C VAL A 395 6.90 -28.95 -5.01
N LEU A 396 6.58 -30.25 -4.90
CA LEU A 396 7.40 -31.35 -5.43
C LEU A 396 7.33 -31.50 -6.96
N GLY A 397 6.50 -30.70 -7.64
CA GLY A 397 6.14 -30.91 -9.05
C GLY A 397 7.06 -30.28 -10.10
N ASN A 398 7.91 -29.31 -9.78
CA ASN A 398 8.77 -28.66 -10.79
C ASN A 398 10.13 -28.24 -10.22
N GLU A 399 11.16 -28.84 -10.80
CA GLU A 399 12.58 -28.45 -10.82
C GLU A 399 13.41 -28.60 -9.52
N ALA A 400 14.69 -28.91 -9.76
CA ALA A 400 15.59 -29.57 -8.84
C ALA A 400 15.99 -28.68 -7.64
N GLY A 401 15.75 -29.18 -6.42
CA GLY A 401 16.17 -28.55 -5.16
C GLY A 401 15.07 -28.38 -4.11
N ALA A 402 13.90 -28.99 -4.29
CA ALA A 402 12.71 -28.80 -3.47
C ALA A 402 12.99 -28.81 -1.94
N VAL A 403 12.80 -27.64 -1.33
CA VAL A 403 12.64 -27.45 0.12
C VAL A 403 11.42 -28.28 0.55
N SER A 404 11.66 -29.50 1.02
CA SER A 404 10.63 -30.50 1.34
C SER A 404 9.84 -30.21 2.61
N ASN A 405 9.91 -28.98 3.14
CA ASN A 405 9.54 -28.64 4.51
C ASN A 405 8.65 -27.40 4.56
N VAL A 406 8.06 -27.15 5.73
CA VAL A 406 7.17 -26.03 6.08
C VAL A 406 7.60 -24.67 5.49
N GLY A 407 8.89 -24.40 5.33
CA GLY A 407 9.41 -23.21 4.65
C GLY A 407 8.86 -23.00 3.23
N GLY A 408 8.76 -24.04 2.40
CA GLY A 408 8.20 -23.94 1.04
C GLY A 408 6.70 -23.64 1.02
N LEU A 409 5.95 -24.14 2.01
CA LEU A 409 4.53 -23.81 2.22
C LEU A 409 4.36 -22.32 2.62
N LEU A 410 5.23 -21.82 3.51
CA LEU A 410 5.19 -20.43 3.96
C LEU A 410 5.56 -19.45 2.84
N LEU A 411 6.54 -19.81 2.01
CA LEU A 411 6.99 -19.01 0.87
C LEU A 411 6.00 -19.01 -0.31
N SER A 412 5.11 -20.01 -0.40
CA SER A 412 4.11 -20.14 -1.47
C SER A 412 2.71 -19.64 -1.09
N GLN A 413 2.57 -18.95 0.05
CA GLN A 413 1.28 -18.43 0.48
C GLN A 413 0.70 -17.45 -0.54
N LYS A 414 -0.55 -17.70 -0.93
CA LYS A 414 -1.36 -16.77 -1.73
C LYS A 414 -2.53 -16.31 -0.87
N PHE A 415 -2.69 -15.01 -0.70
CA PHE A 415 -3.82 -14.48 0.03
C PHE A 415 -5.02 -14.26 -0.89
N SER A 416 -6.22 -14.25 -0.30
CA SER A 416 -7.44 -13.91 -1.05
C SER A 416 -7.43 -12.44 -1.44
N ARG A 417 -8.21 -12.08 -2.48
CA ARG A 417 -8.36 -10.68 -2.93
C ARG A 417 -8.78 -9.73 -1.79
N ASP A 418 -9.61 -10.21 -0.87
CA ASP A 418 -10.05 -9.40 0.28
C ASP A 418 -8.92 -9.13 1.27
N LYS A 419 -8.06 -10.13 1.54
CA LYS A 419 -6.89 -9.97 2.39
C LYS A 419 -5.89 -8.99 1.77
N GLU A 420 -5.65 -9.09 0.46
CA GLU A 420 -4.82 -8.13 -0.28
C GLU A 420 -5.37 -6.70 -0.15
N LYS A 421 -6.68 -6.53 -0.42
CA LYS A 421 -7.33 -5.23 -0.34
C LYS A 421 -7.25 -4.62 1.07
N GLN A 422 -7.41 -5.43 2.12
CA GLN A 422 -7.26 -4.97 3.51
C GLN A 422 -5.83 -4.50 3.80
N SER A 423 -4.83 -5.28 3.37
CA SER A 423 -3.42 -4.92 3.54
C SER A 423 -3.04 -3.67 2.76
N ASP A 424 -3.58 -3.52 1.54
CA ASP A 424 -3.36 -2.35 0.70
C ASP A 424 -3.95 -1.08 1.28
N ILE A 425 -5.19 -1.13 1.76
CA ILE A 425 -5.86 0.01 2.40
C ILE A 425 -5.10 0.43 3.68
N LEU A 426 -4.78 -0.53 4.54
CA LEU A 426 -4.03 -0.26 5.78
C LEU A 426 -2.63 0.26 5.48
N GLY A 427 -1.93 -0.41 4.55
CA GLY A 427 -0.59 -0.02 4.13
C GLY A 427 -0.56 1.40 3.60
N LEU A 428 -1.46 1.74 2.67
CA LEU A 428 -1.55 3.06 2.06
C LEU A 428 -1.82 4.17 3.08
N ARG A 429 -2.78 3.96 3.98
CA ARG A 429 -3.09 4.91 5.06
C ARG A 429 -1.87 5.16 5.96
N VAL A 430 -1.08 4.12 6.22
CA VAL A 430 0.11 4.24 7.07
C VAL A 430 1.29 4.87 6.34
N LEU A 431 1.41 4.72 5.02
CA LEU A 431 2.39 5.49 4.24
C LEU A 431 2.15 6.98 4.36
N ASP A 432 0.90 7.40 4.15
CA ASP A 432 0.50 8.80 4.24
C ASP A 432 0.74 9.35 5.66
N ALA A 433 0.27 8.61 6.69
CA ALA A 433 0.51 8.96 8.08
C ALA A 433 2.02 9.02 8.44
N ALA A 434 2.85 8.17 7.84
CA ALA A 434 4.29 8.19 8.03
C ALA A 434 5.01 9.32 7.27
N GLY A 435 4.29 10.11 6.46
CA GLY A 435 4.81 11.20 5.62
C GLY A 435 5.51 10.72 4.35
N TYR A 436 5.43 9.44 4.00
CA TYR A 436 5.95 8.92 2.74
C TYR A 436 5.02 9.29 1.58
N SER A 437 5.56 9.29 0.36
CA SER A 437 4.71 9.38 -0.81
C SER A 437 3.72 8.22 -0.87
N ALA A 438 2.42 8.54 -0.88
CA ALA A 438 1.35 7.55 -0.88
C ALA A 438 1.35 6.64 -2.14
N ASP A 439 1.98 7.07 -3.24
CA ASP A 439 2.11 6.26 -4.46
C ASP A 439 3.29 5.27 -4.43
N GLY A 440 4.00 5.11 -3.31
CA GLY A 440 5.14 4.19 -3.18
C GLY A 440 4.81 2.74 -3.55
N LEU A 441 3.76 2.15 -2.96
CA LEU A 441 3.33 0.78 -3.30
C LEU A 441 2.84 0.67 -4.75
N TYR A 442 2.12 1.68 -5.24
CA TYR A 442 1.67 1.75 -6.63
C TYR A 442 2.87 1.72 -7.61
N ASN A 443 3.92 2.49 -7.32
CA ASN A 443 5.12 2.57 -8.15
C ASN A 443 5.83 1.21 -8.21
N VAL A 444 5.93 0.49 -7.08
CA VAL A 444 6.49 -0.87 -7.05
C VAL A 444 5.66 -1.84 -7.89
N MET A 445 4.32 -1.81 -7.78
CA MET A 445 3.44 -2.63 -8.63
C MET A 445 3.63 -2.35 -10.12
N ALA A 446 3.78 -1.08 -10.50
CA ALA A 446 4.07 -0.68 -11.88
C ALA A 446 5.42 -1.26 -12.38
N LYS A 447 6.45 -1.24 -11.54
CA LYS A 447 7.76 -1.83 -11.86
C LYS A 447 7.70 -3.34 -12.01
N LEU A 448 7.03 -4.03 -11.09
CA LEU A 448 6.85 -5.48 -11.13
C LEU A 448 6.14 -5.91 -12.42
N LYS A 449 5.08 -5.20 -12.82
CA LYS A 449 4.37 -5.45 -14.08
C LYS A 449 5.27 -5.31 -15.30
N LYS A 450 6.20 -4.34 -15.28
CA LYS A 450 7.17 -4.10 -16.37
C LYS A 450 8.19 -5.24 -16.46
N VAL A 451 8.71 -5.72 -15.32
CA VAL A 451 9.70 -6.81 -15.27
C VAL A 451 9.07 -8.16 -15.59
N SER A 452 7.80 -8.40 -15.25
CA SER A 452 7.12 -9.66 -15.51
C SER A 452 6.63 -9.84 -16.96
N GLY A 453 6.89 -8.86 -17.85
CA GLY A 453 6.49 -8.91 -19.26
C GLY A 453 4.98 -8.97 -19.49
N GLY A 454 4.17 -8.53 -18.52
CA GLY A 454 2.71 -8.68 -18.54
C GLY A 454 2.21 -10.08 -18.17
N GLY A 455 3.09 -11.02 -17.82
CA GLY A 455 2.75 -12.33 -17.25
C GLY A 455 2.65 -12.26 -15.72
N ALA A 456 1.60 -12.84 -15.15
CA ALA A 456 1.20 -12.67 -13.74
C ALA A 456 2.08 -13.41 -12.69
N ASN A 457 3.32 -13.82 -12.99
CA ASN A 457 4.00 -14.86 -12.20
C ASN A 457 5.18 -14.43 -11.33
N LEU A 458 5.64 -13.17 -11.34
CA LEU A 458 6.81 -12.79 -10.53
C LEU A 458 6.47 -12.53 -9.04
N LEU A 459 5.19 -12.34 -8.71
CA LEU A 459 4.69 -12.40 -7.32
C LEU A 459 3.58 -13.44 -7.26
N SER A 460 3.98 -14.71 -7.13
CA SER A 460 3.00 -15.80 -7.01
C SER A 460 2.13 -15.67 -5.75
N SER A 461 2.61 -14.96 -4.73
CA SER A 461 1.92 -14.67 -3.46
C SER A 461 0.95 -13.49 -3.52
N HIS A 462 1.35 -12.38 -4.16
CA HIS A 462 0.61 -11.10 -4.22
C HIS A 462 0.57 -10.53 -5.66
N PRO A 463 -0.38 -10.94 -6.53
CA PRO A 463 -0.37 -10.51 -7.92
C PRO A 463 -0.60 -9.00 -8.06
N ALA A 464 0.33 -8.30 -8.73
CA ALA A 464 0.19 -6.91 -9.13
C ALA A 464 -0.74 -6.80 -10.35
N SER A 465 -2.05 -6.63 -10.10
CA SER A 465 -3.06 -6.51 -11.17
C SER A 465 -3.35 -5.05 -11.51
N GLU A 466 -3.81 -4.80 -12.74
CA GLU A 466 -4.31 -3.48 -13.16
C GLU A 466 -5.48 -3.02 -12.29
N GLU A 467 -6.32 -3.96 -11.84
CA GLU A 467 -7.41 -3.71 -10.90
C GLU A 467 -6.88 -3.17 -9.57
N ARG A 468 -5.77 -3.73 -9.06
CA ARG A 468 -5.15 -3.26 -7.81
C ARG A 468 -4.56 -1.86 -7.95
N MET A 469 -3.78 -1.65 -8.99
CA MET A 469 -3.18 -0.34 -9.28
C MET A 469 -4.26 0.74 -9.46
N ARG A 470 -5.34 0.43 -10.19
CA ARG A 470 -6.45 1.36 -10.40
C ARG A 470 -7.15 1.73 -9.10
N TYR A 471 -7.45 0.75 -8.22
CA TYR A 471 -8.08 1.12 -6.95
C TYR A 471 -7.08 1.84 -6.03
N LEU A 472 -5.77 1.55 -6.05
CA LEU A 472 -4.78 2.31 -5.28
C LEU A 472 -4.74 3.76 -5.74
N GLU A 473 -4.74 4.01 -7.05
CA GLU A 473 -4.89 5.35 -7.61
C GLU A 473 -6.19 6.00 -7.12
N GLU A 474 -7.32 5.29 -7.22
CA GLU A 474 -8.63 5.77 -6.74
C GLU A 474 -8.62 6.08 -5.24
N LEU A 475 -8.01 5.25 -4.40
CA LEU A 475 -7.87 5.49 -2.96
C LEU A 475 -6.95 6.68 -2.68
N ILE A 476 -5.82 6.80 -3.39
CA ILE A 476 -4.91 7.94 -3.23
C ILE A 476 -5.64 9.25 -3.57
N GLN A 477 -6.45 9.23 -4.63
CA GLN A 477 -7.16 10.41 -5.10
C GLN A 477 -8.38 10.74 -4.26
N THR A 478 -9.27 9.76 -4.07
CA THR A 478 -10.48 9.91 -3.27
C THR A 478 -10.09 10.34 -1.87
N ASN A 479 -9.08 9.66 -1.31
CA ASN A 479 -8.65 9.88 0.06
C ASN A 479 -7.66 11.02 0.29
N GLY A 480 -7.32 11.76 -0.76
CA GLY A 480 -6.38 12.88 -0.66
C GLY A 480 -5.01 12.48 -0.11
N TYR A 481 -4.65 11.19 -0.10
CA TYR A 481 -3.37 10.73 0.40
C TYR A 481 -2.24 11.41 -0.38
N ASN A 482 -1.24 11.88 0.35
CA ASN A 482 -0.20 12.73 -0.19
C ASN A 482 0.78 11.94 -1.04
N ARG A 483 0.47 11.82 -2.33
CA ARG A 483 1.40 11.31 -3.34
C ARG A 483 2.58 12.24 -3.65
N TYR A 484 2.71 13.35 -2.94
CA TYR A 484 3.85 14.27 -3.03
C TYR A 484 4.59 14.34 -1.68
N GLY A 485 4.51 13.26 -0.90
CA GLY A 485 5.23 13.07 0.34
C GLY A 485 6.74 12.89 0.15
N TYR A 486 7.41 12.43 1.20
CA TYR A 486 8.83 12.11 1.16
C TYR A 486 9.09 10.86 0.29
N GLU A 487 10.05 10.94 -0.63
CA GLU A 487 10.46 9.82 -1.48
C GLU A 487 11.68 9.09 -0.93
N GLY A 488 12.66 9.82 -0.43
CA GLY A 488 13.90 9.26 0.12
C GLY A 488 14.76 8.56 -0.94
N VAL A 489 14.94 9.17 -2.11
CA VAL A 489 15.70 8.59 -3.23
C VAL A 489 17.18 8.39 -2.90
N ASP A 490 17.87 9.44 -2.46
CA ASP A 490 19.32 9.37 -2.24
C ASP A 490 19.71 8.45 -1.07
N PRO A 491 19.06 8.52 0.12
CA PRO A 491 19.35 7.58 1.20
C PRO A 491 19.14 6.12 0.79
N TYR A 492 18.08 5.84 0.04
CA TYR A 492 17.81 4.49 -0.45
C TYR A 492 18.92 3.99 -1.38
N ARG A 493 19.28 4.78 -2.41
CA ARG A 493 20.30 4.42 -3.40
C ARG A 493 21.71 4.35 -2.83
N GLN A 494 21.98 5.05 -1.74
CA GLN A 494 23.24 4.92 -1.02
C GLN A 494 23.40 3.51 -0.41
N VAL A 495 22.32 2.95 0.14
CA VAL A 495 22.31 1.62 0.78
C VAL A 495 22.10 0.49 -0.24
N PHE A 496 21.30 0.75 -1.28
CA PHE A 496 20.97 -0.18 -2.36
C PHE A 496 21.38 0.43 -3.71
N PRO A 497 22.68 0.43 -4.03
CA PRO A 497 23.17 0.97 -5.30
C PRO A 497 22.74 0.08 -6.48
N ARG A 498 22.49 0.73 -7.64
CA ARG A 498 22.20 0.08 -8.92
C ARG A 498 23.44 -0.46 -9.63
#